data_AF-A0A959AEI5-F1
#
_entry.id   AF-A0A959AEI5-F1
#
_cell.length_a   1.000
_cell.length_b   1.000
_cell.length_c   1.000
_cell.angle_alpha   90.00
_cell.angle_beta   90.00
_cell.angle_gamma   90.00
#
_symmetry.space_group_name_H-M   'P 1'
#
loop_
_entity.id
_entity.type
_entity.pdbx_description
1 polymer ?
#
loop_
_entity_poly.entity_id
_entity_poly.type
_entity_poly.pdbx_seq_one_letter_code
_entity_poly.pdbx_strand_id
1 'polypeptide(L)'
;MEDIIRKQKQFKHPIARVWEAISVADQISTWFIQADFKAEVGYHYTFTHQRTKITGEVLIASPVHELVYTWMVSGTETVTTVRWIL
;
A
#
# COMPACT_ATOMS: atom_id res chain seq x y z
N MET A 1 3.79 -12.96 -21.09
CA MET A 1 2.99 -12.91 -19.86
C MET A 1 3.13 -11.51 -19.31
N GLU A 2 2.04 -10.83 -18.98
CA GLU A 2 2.14 -9.58 -18.25
C GLU A 2 2.28 -9.92 -16.76
N ASP A 3 3.38 -9.49 -16.13
CA ASP A 3 3.63 -9.67 -14.69
C ASP A 3 2.77 -8.67 -13.87
N ILE A 4 1.47 -8.66 -14.12
CA ILE A 4 0.52 -7.69 -13.56
C ILE A 4 -0.67 -8.43 -12.94
N ILE A 5 -0.92 -8.16 -11.66
CA ILE A 5 -2.11 -8.62 -10.96
C ILE A 5 -3.10 -7.45 -10.86
N ARG A 6 -4.31 -7.61 -11.40
CA ARG A 6 -5.40 -6.63 -11.28
C ARG A 6 -6.57 -7.23 -10.52
N LYS A 7 -7.08 -6.49 -9.53
CA LYS A 7 -8.30 -6.84 -8.79
C LYS A 7 -9.18 -5.60 -8.65
N GLN A 8 -10.49 -5.79 -8.77
CA GLN A 8 -11.48 -4.75 -8.58
C GLN A 8 -12.54 -5.23 -7.58
N LYS A 9 -12.93 -4.36 -6.66
CA LYS A 9 -13.96 -4.64 -5.66
C LYS A 9 -14.79 -3.38 -5.42
N GLN A 10 -16.10 -3.56 -5.31
CA GLN A 10 -17.02 -2.48 -4.95
C GLN A 10 -17.40 -2.58 -3.47
N PHE A 11 -17.29 -1.45 -2.76
CA PHE A 11 -17.67 -1.32 -1.35
C PHE A 11 -18.82 -0.34 -1.21
N LYS A 12 -19.78 -0.64 -0.32
CA LYS A 12 -20.89 0.28 0.04
C LYS A 12 -20.47 1.25 1.14
N HIS A 13 -19.31 1.88 0.97
CA HIS A 13 -18.73 2.83 1.93
C HIS A 13 -18.24 4.09 1.20
N PRO A 14 -18.18 5.24 1.88
CA PRO A 14 -17.60 6.45 1.31
C PRO A 14 -16.14 6.21 0.89
N ILE A 15 -15.73 6.80 -0.23
CA ILE A 15 -14.37 6.70 -0.76
C ILE A 15 -13.31 7.16 0.25
N ALA A 16 -13.65 8.15 1.07
CA ALA A 16 -12.80 8.64 2.17
C ALA A 16 -12.46 7.55 3.19
N ARG A 17 -13.43 6.70 3.56
CA ARG A 17 -13.20 5.60 4.51
C ARG A 17 -12.29 4.53 3.89
N VAL A 18 -12.46 4.26 2.60
CA VAL A 18 -11.59 3.31 1.88
C VAL A 18 -10.18 3.87 1.77
N TRP A 19 -10.05 5.16 1.48
CA TRP A 19 -8.76 5.86 1.47
C TRP A 19 -8.05 5.72 2.82
N GLU A 20 -8.71 6.04 3.93
CA GLU A 20 -8.12 5.90 5.27
C GLU A 20 -7.65 4.46 5.54
N ALA A 21 -8.43 3.47 5.11
CA ALA A 21 -8.10 2.06 5.29
C ALA A 21 -6.81 1.61 4.57
N ILE A 22 -6.42 2.30 3.49
CA ILE A 22 -5.22 1.99 2.70
C ILE A 22 -4.09 3.03 2.84
N SER A 23 -4.32 4.13 3.55
CA SER A 23 -3.37 5.24 3.69
C SER A 23 -2.89 5.50 5.13
N VAL A 24 -3.62 4.98 6.13
CA VAL A 24 -3.31 5.14 7.55
C VAL A 24 -2.69 3.85 8.10
N ALA A 25 -1.48 3.96 8.65
CA ALA A 25 -0.70 2.86 9.20
C ALA A 25 -1.51 1.94 10.14
N ASP A 26 -2.22 2.51 11.11
CA ASP A 26 -3.02 1.78 12.09
C ASP A 26 -4.17 1.01 11.44
N GLN A 27 -4.81 1.63 10.44
CA GLN A 27 -5.92 1.00 9.71
C GLN A 27 -5.42 -0.17 8.87
N ILE A 28 -4.31 0.01 8.13
CA ILE A 28 -3.67 -1.06 7.36
C ILE A 28 -3.27 -2.21 8.30
N SER A 29 -2.68 -1.88 9.45
CA SER A 29 -2.26 -2.86 10.46
C SER A 29 -3.43 -3.66 11.04
N THR A 30 -4.66 -3.13 10.98
CA THR A 30 -5.86 -3.80 11.49
C THR A 30 -6.33 -4.95 10.57
N TRP A 31 -6.21 -4.81 9.24
CA TRP A 31 -6.75 -5.80 8.29
C TRP A 31 -5.69 -6.53 7.46
N PHE A 32 -4.45 -6.05 7.44
CA PHE A 32 -3.39 -6.59 6.61
C PHE A 32 -2.19 -7.10 7.43
N ILE A 33 -1.18 -6.27 7.64
CA ILE A 33 0.03 -6.57 8.42
C ILE A 33 0.53 -5.29 9.08
N GLN A 34 1.35 -5.41 10.12
CA GLN A 34 1.90 -4.25 10.81
C GLN A 34 2.62 -3.33 9.83
N ALA A 35 2.15 -2.10 9.78
CA ALA A 35 2.55 -1.09 8.83
C ALA A 35 3.02 0.16 9.56
N ASP A 36 4.18 0.67 9.15
CA ASP A 36 4.61 2.04 9.40
C ASP A 36 4.48 2.79 8.07
N PHE A 37 3.24 3.10 7.69
CA PHE A 37 2.90 3.66 6.39
C PHE A 37 2.26 5.04 6.54
N LYS A 38 2.72 5.99 5.73
CA LYS A 38 2.17 7.33 5.64
C LYS A 38 1.99 7.68 4.16
N ALA A 39 0.78 8.09 3.78
CA ALA A 39 0.47 8.52 2.40
C ALA A 39 1.06 9.90 2.09
N GLU A 40 2.39 10.01 2.13
CA GLU A 40 3.16 11.20 1.81
C GLU A 40 4.20 10.83 0.75
N VAL A 41 4.22 11.56 -0.36
CA VAL A 41 5.14 11.27 -1.47
C VAL A 41 6.60 11.37 -0.99
N GLY A 42 7.41 10.35 -1.32
CA GLY A 42 8.80 10.20 -0.86
C GLY A 42 8.94 9.55 0.52
N TYR A 43 7.84 9.23 1.21
CA TYR A 43 7.89 8.54 2.49
C TYR A 43 8.33 7.08 2.29
N HIS A 44 9.36 6.70 3.05
CA HIS A 44 9.86 5.33 3.08
C HIS A 44 9.13 4.56 4.19
N TYR A 45 8.25 3.66 3.77
CA TYR A 45 7.46 2.86 4.70
C TYR A 45 8.11 1.51 4.96
N THR A 46 7.73 0.88 6.07
CA THR A 46 8.08 -0.52 6.35
C THR A 46 6.84 -1.32 6.75
N PHE A 47 6.58 -2.44 6.07
CA PHE A 47 5.66 -3.46 6.55
C PHE A 47 6.42 -4.59 7.22
N THR A 48 5.94 -5.05 8.36
CA THR A 48 6.52 -6.17 9.12
C THR A 48 5.50 -7.29 9.21
N HIS A 49 5.87 -8.45 8.67
CA HIS A 49 5.07 -9.66 8.79
C HIS A 49 5.93 -10.79 9.36
N GLN A 50 5.69 -11.13 10.63
CA GLN A 50 6.45 -12.13 11.38
C GLN A 50 7.95 -11.83 11.42
N ARG A 51 8.75 -12.50 10.57
CA ARG A 51 10.21 -12.31 10.44
C ARG A 51 10.60 -11.62 9.13
N THR A 52 9.65 -11.35 8.25
CA THR A 52 9.89 -10.71 6.96
C THR A 52 9.57 -9.24 7.05
N LYS A 53 10.53 -8.41 6.63
CA LYS A 53 10.33 -6.99 6.43
C LYS A 53 10.12 -6.71 4.95
N ILE A 54 9.18 -5.85 4.66
CA ILE A 54 8.97 -5.29 3.33
C ILE A 54 9.20 -3.79 3.47
N THR A 55 9.98 -3.24 2.57
CA THR A 55 10.21 -1.80 2.49
C THR A 55 9.66 -1.26 1.19
N GLY A 56 9.42 0.03 1.15
CA GLY A 56 8.88 0.68 -0.02
C GLY A 56 8.86 2.18 0.11
N GLU A 57 8.59 2.84 -1.01
CA GLU A 57 8.49 4.28 -1.12
C GLU A 57 7.15 4.66 -1.73
N VAL A 58 6.50 5.66 -1.15
CA VAL A 58 5.27 6.23 -1.70
C VAL A 58 5.62 7.15 -2.86
N LEU A 59 5.18 6.79 -4.06
CA LEU A 59 5.44 7.55 -5.29
C LEU A 59 4.35 8.58 -5.58
N ILE A 60 3.09 8.20 -5.34
CA ILE A 60 1.92 9.06 -5.57
C ILE A 60 0.97 8.87 -4.40
N ALA A 61 0.53 9.97 -3.80
CA ALA A 61 -0.51 9.98 -2.79
C ALA A 61 -1.50 11.12 -3.11
N SER A 62 -2.57 10.78 -3.84
CA SER A 62 -3.68 11.69 -4.12
C SER A 62 -4.90 11.25 -3.31
N PRO A 63 -5.22 11.96 -2.19
CA PRO A 63 -6.33 11.60 -1.33
C PRO A 63 -7.61 11.32 -2.09
N VAL A 64 -8.26 10.21 -1.75
CA VAL A 64 -9.53 9.72 -2.35
C VAL A 64 -9.53 9.49 -3.86
N HIS A 65 -8.37 9.44 -4.52
CA HIS A 65 -8.29 9.20 -5.97
C HIS A 65 -7.29 8.10 -6.31
N GLU A 66 -6.06 8.22 -5.83
CA GLU A 66 -4.96 7.34 -6.27
C GLU A 66 -3.86 7.23 -5.23
N LEU A 67 -3.34 6.02 -5.03
CA LEU A 67 -2.17 5.75 -4.21
C LEU A 67 -1.24 4.79 -4.95
N VAL A 68 0.02 5.19 -5.15
CA VAL A 68 1.04 4.37 -5.81
C VAL A 68 2.27 4.30 -4.93
N TYR A 69 2.76 3.09 -4.70
CA TYR A 69 3.96 2.87 -3.91
C TYR A 69 4.73 1.63 -4.38
N THR A 70 6.03 1.59 -4.08
CA THR A 70 6.89 0.44 -4.38
C THR A 70 6.85 -0.55 -3.22
N TRP A 71 6.97 -1.83 -3.51
CA TRP A 71 6.96 -2.93 -2.55
C TRP A 71 8.17 -3.82 -2.84
N MET A 72 9.09 -3.89 -1.89
CA MET A 72 10.29 -4.72 -1.97
C MET A 72 10.34 -5.64 -0.75
N VAL A 73 10.39 -6.95 -0.98
CA VAL A 73 10.52 -7.93 0.10
C VAL A 73 12.00 -8.09 0.45
N SER A 74 12.34 -7.96 1.74
CA SER A 74 13.69 -8.16 2.23
C SER A 74 14.21 -9.55 1.83
N GLY A 75 15.35 -9.59 1.14
CA GLY A 75 15.95 -10.82 0.60
C GLY A 75 15.58 -11.12 -0.86
N THR A 76 14.83 -10.23 -1.52
CA THR A 76 14.57 -10.29 -2.97
C THR A 76 15.06 -9.02 -3.65
N GLU A 77 15.46 -9.13 -4.92
CA GLU A 77 15.82 -7.97 -5.76
C GLU A 77 14.63 -7.41 -6.54
N THR A 78 13.45 -8.03 -6.39
CA THR A 78 12.26 -7.67 -7.14
C THR A 78 11.55 -6.50 -6.48
N VAL A 79 11.43 -5.40 -7.21
CA VAL A 79 10.57 -4.26 -6.84
C VAL A 79 9.23 -4.41 -7.54
N THR A 80 8.17 -4.47 -6.76
CA THR A 80 6.79 -4.49 -7.27
C THR A 80 6.16 -3.12 -7.09
N THR A 81 5.48 -2.62 -8.12
CA THR A 81 4.71 -1.38 -7.99
C THR A 81 3.26 -1.71 -7.67
N VAL A 82 2.76 -1.20 -6.55
CA VAL A 82 1.36 -1.33 -6.15
C VAL A 82 0.64 -0.03 -6.47
N ARG A 83 -0.48 -0.13 -7.18
CA ARG A 83 -1.32 1.01 -7.57
C ARG A 83 -2.76 0.76 -7.14
N TRP A 84 -3.28 1.71 -6.36
CA TRP A 84 -4.67 1.78 -5.95
C TRP A 84 -5.36 2.90 -6.71
N ILE A 85 -6.52 2.58 -7.28
CA ILE A 85 -7.42 3.53 -7.94
C ILE A 85 -8.74 3.36 -7.20
N LEU A 86 -9.25 4.46 -6.62
CA LEU A 86 -10.50 4.44 -5.85
C LEU A 86 -11.69 4.96 -6.66
#